data_AF-A0A9X3V5J9-F1
#
_entry.id   AF-A0A9X3V5J9-F1
#
_cell.length_a   1.000
_cell.length_b   1.000
_cell.length_c   1.000
_cell.angle_alpha   90.00
_cell.angle_beta   90.00
_cell.angle_gamma   90.00
#
_symmetry.space_group_name_H-M   'P 1'
#
loop_
_entity.id
_entity.type
_entity.pdbx_description
1 polymer ?
#
loop_
_entity_poly.entity_id
_entity_poly.type
_entity_poly.pdbx_seq_one_letter_code
_entity_poly.pdbx_strand_id
1 'polypeptide(L)'
;MIHTPDAQPAYGSDADCSGRVIDAARVRHFWNRAQEGTADEYRHSLDLKDCEAQAEVHFRPGGTGRLSLDEATGWGALEQNGRTRYFFCDSCEGILGRGFRARAAK
;
A
#
# COMPACT_ATOMS: atom_id res chain seq x y z
N MET A 1 -6.96 -15.37 2.38
CA MET A 1 -7.04 -14.81 1.01
C MET A 1 -7.54 -13.39 1.14
N ILE A 2 -6.82 -12.42 0.58
CA ILE A 2 -7.17 -10.98 0.61
C ILE A 2 -7.81 -10.65 -0.73
N HIS A 3 -9.03 -10.13 -0.72
CA HIS A 3 -9.71 -9.63 -1.92
C HIS A 3 -9.83 -8.11 -1.83
N THR A 4 -9.48 -7.42 -2.91
CA THR A 4 -9.58 -5.96 -3.05
C THR A 4 -10.64 -5.70 -4.12
N PRO A 5 -11.80 -5.11 -3.78
CA PRO A 5 -12.95 -5.06 -4.68
C PRO A 5 -12.79 -4.06 -5.83
N ASP A 6 -11.87 -3.09 -5.75
CA ASP A 6 -11.64 -2.13 -6.83
C ASP A 6 -10.27 -1.45 -6.71
N ALA A 7 -9.70 -1.05 -7.86
CA ALA A 7 -8.42 -0.35 -7.91
C ALA A 7 -8.63 1.14 -7.63
N GLN A 8 -8.26 1.61 -6.43
CA GLN A 8 -8.43 3.03 -6.13
C GLN A 8 -7.23 3.85 -6.64
N PRO A 9 -7.46 5.03 -7.23
CA PRO A 9 -6.40 5.91 -7.69
C PRO A 9 -5.61 6.48 -6.53
N ALA A 10 -4.31 6.72 -6.76
CA ALA A 10 -3.48 7.44 -5.81
C ALA A 10 -3.85 8.92 -5.77
N TYR A 11 -3.73 9.51 -4.59
CA TYR A 11 -3.92 10.93 -4.33
C TYR A 11 -2.61 11.51 -3.78
N GLY A 12 -2.23 12.69 -4.28
CA GLY A 12 -1.03 13.41 -3.85
C GLY A 12 -1.18 14.91 -4.15
N SER A 13 -0.54 15.76 -3.35
CA SER A 13 -0.67 17.22 -3.46
C SER A 13 0.34 17.87 -4.41
N ASP A 14 1.39 17.15 -4.84
CA ASP A 14 2.53 17.74 -5.56
C ASP A 14 2.98 16.96 -6.81
N ALA A 15 2.81 15.63 -6.86
CA ALA A 15 3.20 14.79 -7.99
C ALA A 15 2.03 14.47 -8.95
N ASP A 16 2.33 14.22 -10.24
CA ASP A 16 1.38 13.62 -11.19
C ASP A 16 1.10 12.16 -10.78
N CYS A 17 0.24 11.98 -9.79
CA CYS A 17 -0.23 10.68 -9.33
C CYS A 17 -1.23 10.03 -10.32
N SER A 18 -1.48 10.70 -11.45
CA SER A 18 -2.31 10.23 -12.55
C SER A 18 -1.85 8.85 -13.02
N GLY A 19 -2.73 7.84 -12.88
CA GLY A 19 -2.46 6.45 -13.30
C GLY A 19 -1.66 5.61 -12.30
N ARG A 20 -1.37 6.13 -11.10
CA ARG A 20 -0.93 5.31 -9.96
C ARG A 20 -2.16 4.67 -9.33
N VAL A 21 -2.22 3.34 -9.31
CA VAL A 21 -3.39 2.60 -8.82
C VAL A 21 -2.93 1.39 -8.01
N ILE A 22 -3.70 1.03 -7.00
CA ILE A 22 -3.45 -0.14 -6.16
C ILE A 22 -4.49 -1.23 -6.42
N ASP A 23 -4.06 -2.34 -7.02
CA ASP A 23 -4.89 -3.50 -7.33
C ASP A 23 -4.63 -4.65 -6.35
N ALA A 24 -5.54 -5.64 -6.31
CA ALA A 24 -5.38 -6.84 -5.50
C ALA A 24 -4.02 -7.55 -5.67
N ALA A 25 -3.44 -7.54 -6.88
CA ALA A 25 -2.12 -8.13 -7.13
C ALA A 25 -0.99 -7.37 -6.43
N ARG A 26 -1.04 -6.03 -6.44
CA ARG A 26 -0.09 -5.15 -5.74
C ARG A 26 -0.22 -5.29 -4.24
N VAL A 27 -1.46 -5.28 -3.73
CA VAL A 27 -1.78 -5.53 -2.32
C VAL A 27 -1.18 -6.85 -1.86
N ARG A 28 -1.39 -7.95 -2.61
CA ARG A 28 -0.84 -9.26 -2.25
C ARG A 28 0.68 -9.29 -2.30
N HIS A 29 1.29 -8.59 -3.26
CA HIS A 29 2.74 -8.50 -3.38
C HIS A 29 3.35 -7.76 -2.19
N PHE A 30 2.75 -6.63 -1.81
CA PHE A 30 3.12 -5.90 -0.61
C PHE A 30 2.95 -6.78 0.62
N TRP A 31 1.77 -7.37 0.84
CA TRP A 31 1.50 -8.19 2.04
C TRP A 31 2.45 -9.38 2.21
N ASN A 32 2.95 -9.94 1.12
CA ASN A 32 3.91 -11.06 1.16
C ASN A 32 5.33 -10.64 1.59
N ARG A 33 5.69 -9.36 1.48
CA ARG A 33 7.04 -8.85 1.81
C ARG A 33 7.04 -7.80 2.91
N ALA A 34 5.88 -7.25 3.23
CA ALA A 34 5.72 -6.21 4.20
C ALA A 34 6.01 -6.72 5.62
N GLN A 35 6.75 -5.93 6.37
CA GLN A 35 7.13 -6.18 7.75
C GLN A 35 6.45 -5.15 8.64
N GLU A 36 5.96 -5.54 9.82
CA GLU A 36 5.32 -4.61 10.74
C GLU A 36 6.36 -3.60 11.27
N GLY A 37 6.04 -2.32 11.14
CA GLY A 37 6.86 -1.20 11.60
C GLY A 37 6.11 -0.32 12.57
N THR A 38 6.77 0.72 13.08
CA THR A 38 6.17 1.65 14.03
C THR A 38 5.53 2.86 13.37
N ALA A 39 4.60 3.51 14.08
CA ALA A 39 3.97 4.75 13.62
C ALA A 39 4.96 5.90 13.45
N ASP A 40 6.07 5.87 14.19
CA ASP A 40 7.10 6.90 14.16
C ASP A 40 7.94 6.81 12.88
N GLU A 41 8.40 5.60 12.54
CA GLU A 41 9.14 5.33 11.30
C GLU A 41 8.29 5.62 10.06
N TYR A 42 7.01 5.25 10.10
CA TYR A 42 6.05 5.61 9.05
C TYR A 42 5.95 7.13 8.86
N ARG A 43 5.76 7.88 9.96
CA ARG A 43 5.66 9.35 9.90
C ARG A 43 6.94 10.02 9.41
N HIS A 44 8.10 9.50 9.80
CA HIS A 44 9.38 10.03 9.34
C HIS A 44 9.56 9.84 7.83
N SER A 45 9.06 8.74 7.28
CA SER A 45 9.16 8.43 5.85
C SER A 45 8.16 9.23 5.01
N LEU A 46 6.95 9.47 5.54
CA LEU A 46 5.91 10.25 4.85
C LEU A 46 6.23 11.73 4.63
N ASP A 47 7.28 12.27 5.26
CA ASP A 47 7.73 13.64 5.01
C ASP A 47 8.06 13.89 3.53
N LEU A 48 8.33 12.81 2.78
CA LEU A 48 8.69 12.83 1.36
C LEU A 48 7.51 13.05 0.38
N LYS A 49 6.25 13.14 0.86
CA LYS A 49 5.00 13.52 0.14
C LYS A 49 5.03 13.46 -1.40
N ASP A 50 4.92 12.27 -1.98
CA ASP A 50 4.82 12.09 -3.44
C ASP A 50 3.42 11.63 -3.88
N CYS A 51 3.09 10.34 -3.68
CA CYS A 51 1.80 9.76 -4.06
C CYS A 51 1.38 8.62 -3.13
N GLU A 52 0.18 8.73 -2.52
CA GLU A 52 -0.42 7.67 -1.70
C GLU A 52 -1.63 7.06 -2.41
N ALA A 53 -1.70 5.73 -2.54
CA ALA A 53 -2.90 5.04 -3.00
C ALA A 53 -3.52 4.20 -1.90
N GLN A 54 -4.86 4.12 -1.89
CA GLN A 54 -5.60 3.38 -0.89
C GLN A 54 -6.33 2.21 -1.52
N ALA A 55 -6.45 1.10 -0.81
CA ALA A 55 -7.19 -0.09 -1.24
C ALA A 55 -8.03 -0.62 -0.08
N GLU A 56 -9.30 -0.91 -0.33
CA GLU A 56 -10.08 -1.71 0.61
C GLU A 56 -9.65 -3.18 0.52
N VAL A 57 -9.26 -3.76 1.66
CA VAL A 57 -8.80 -5.14 1.78
C VAL A 57 -9.74 -5.95 2.65
N HIS A 58 -10.28 -7.01 2.05
CA HIS A 58 -11.14 -7.97 2.74
C HIS A 58 -10.31 -9.17 3.25
N PHE A 59 -10.14 -9.24 4.57
CA PHE A 59 -9.52 -10.37 5.27
C PHE A 59 -10.59 -11.41 5.67
N ARG A 60 -10.35 -12.69 5.33
CA ARG A 60 -11.21 -13.79 5.77
C ARG A 60 -10.68 -14.45 7.06
N PRO A 61 -11.55 -14.78 8.04
CA PRO A 61 -13.00 -14.54 8.08
C PRO A 61 -13.37 -13.30 8.93
N GLY A 62 -13.67 -12.17 8.27
CA GLY A 62 -14.58 -11.14 8.81
C GLY A 62 -14.06 -9.71 8.94
N GLY A 63 -12.81 -9.41 8.60
CA GLY A 63 -12.27 -8.06 8.74
C GLY A 63 -12.16 -7.36 7.39
N THR A 64 -12.89 -6.27 7.18
CA THR A 64 -12.51 -5.28 6.16
C THR A 64 -11.50 -4.32 6.76
N GLY A 65 -10.48 -3.96 6.01
CA GLY A 65 -9.55 -2.90 6.38
C GLY A 65 -9.27 -2.01 5.17
N ARG A 66 -8.71 -0.83 5.42
CA ARG A 66 -8.22 0.07 4.37
C ARG A 66 -6.71 0.08 4.42
N LEU A 67 -6.08 -0.29 3.33
CA LEU A 67 -4.62 -0.28 3.17
C LEU A 67 -4.23 0.94 2.34
N SER A 68 -3.53 1.89 2.94
CA SER A 68 -2.80 2.94 2.23
C SER A 68 -1.40 2.43 1.89
N LEU A 69 -0.91 2.68 0.68
CA LEU A 69 0.47 2.47 0.26
C LEU A 69 1.05 3.78 -0.26
N ASP A 70 2.25 4.11 0.21
CA ASP A 70 3.06 5.19 -0.30
C ASP A 70 4.01 4.66 -1.38
N GLU A 71 4.04 5.30 -2.55
CA GLU A 71 4.89 4.87 -3.65
C GLU A 71 6.39 5.06 -3.38
N ALA A 72 6.73 6.22 -2.81
CA ALA A 72 8.10 6.71 -2.75
C ALA A 72 8.95 5.99 -1.70
N THR A 73 8.30 5.45 -0.67
CA THR A 73 8.99 4.92 0.50
C THR A 73 8.74 3.43 0.73
N GLY A 74 7.77 2.84 0.02
CA GLY A 74 7.38 1.44 0.22
C GLY A 74 6.70 1.18 1.57
N TRP A 75 6.28 2.23 2.27
CA TRP A 75 5.48 2.12 3.49
C TRP A 75 3.99 1.95 3.18
N GLY A 76 3.29 1.30 4.10
CA GLY A 76 1.85 1.16 4.05
C GLY A 76 1.20 1.20 5.43
N ALA A 77 -0.02 1.73 5.48
CA ALA A 77 -0.83 1.79 6.69
C ALA A 77 -2.12 1.00 6.50
N LEU A 78 -2.35 0.00 7.35
CA LEU A 78 -3.59 -0.75 7.40
C LEU A 78 -4.46 -0.28 8.55
N GLU A 79 -5.59 0.31 8.22
CA GLU A 79 -6.66 0.63 9.15
C GLU A 79 -7.66 -0.52 9.19
N GLN A 80 -7.82 -1.16 10.35
CA GLN A 80 -8.80 -2.23 10.56
C GLN A 80 -9.44 -2.09 11.94
N ASN A 81 -10.77 -2.10 12.01
CA ASN A 81 -11.53 -2.02 13.27
C ASN A 81 -11.08 -0.84 14.17
N GLY A 82 -10.79 0.32 13.58
CA GLY A 82 -10.33 1.52 14.31
C GLY A 82 -8.89 1.46 14.82
N ARG A 83 -8.10 0.44 14.43
CA ARG A 83 -6.67 0.34 14.72
C ARG A 83 -5.87 0.47 13.43
N THR A 84 -4.90 1.37 13.43
CA THR A 84 -3.94 1.51 12.33
C THR A 84 -2.67 0.75 12.66
N ARG A 85 -2.26 -0.13 11.75
CA ARG A 85 -0.98 -0.84 11.78
C ARG A 85 -0.13 -0.37 10.62
N TYR A 86 1.17 -0.24 10.86
CA TYR A 86 2.10 0.27 9.87
C TYR A 86 2.99 -0.86 9.40
N PHE A 87 3.26 -0.89 8.11
CA PHE A 87 4.05 -1.91 7.47
C PHE A 87 5.03 -1.30 6.50
N PHE A 88 6.23 -1.86 6.44
CA PHE A 88 7.30 -1.42 5.56
C PHE A 88 7.69 -2.54 4.60
N CYS A 89 7.87 -2.20 3.33
CA CYS A 89 8.37 -3.10 2.31
C CYS A 89 9.43 -2.39 1.46
N ASP A 90 10.70 -2.68 1.78
CA ASP A 90 11.87 -2.21 1.02
C ASP A 90 11.76 -2.50 -0.49
N SER A 91 11.27 -3.68 -0.85
CA SER A 91 11.12 -4.08 -2.27
C SER A 91 9.83 -3.59 -2.93
N CYS A 92 9.08 -2.69 -2.29
CA CYS A 92 7.80 -2.18 -2.80
C CYS A 92 7.86 -0.71 -3.23
N GLU A 93 9.04 -0.08 -3.24
CA GLU A 93 9.23 1.21 -3.88
C GLU A 93 8.75 1.17 -5.34
N GLY A 94 7.94 2.15 -5.75
CA GLY A 94 7.39 2.20 -7.11
C GLY A 94 6.28 1.18 -7.40
N ILE A 95 5.74 0.47 -6.39
CA ILE A 95 4.69 -0.55 -6.58
C ILE A 95 3.44 -0.01 -7.29
N LEU A 96 3.13 1.27 -7.09
CA LEU A 96 1.98 1.94 -7.69
C LEU A 96 2.22 2.36 -9.14
N GLY A 97 3.46 2.24 -9.63
CA GLY A 97 3.81 2.64 -10.99
C GLY A 97 3.15 1.82 -12.09
N ARG A 98 2.93 2.49 -13.22
CA ARG A 98 2.33 1.90 -14.44
C ARG A 98 3.15 0.72 -14.98
N GLY A 99 4.43 0.66 -14.65
CA GLY A 99 5.35 -0.42 -15.02
C GLY A 99 5.43 -1.60 -14.04
N PHE A 100 4.66 -1.58 -12.93
CA PHE A 100 4.72 -2.66 -11.95
C PHE A 100 4.34 -4.00 -12.58
N ARG A 101 5.34 -4.87 -12.69
CA ARG A 101 5.16 -6.29 -12.97
C ARG A 101 5.51 -7.01 -11.69
N ALA A 102 4.51 -7.57 -11.01
CA ALA A 102 4.76 -8.52 -9.94
C ALA A 102 5.67 -9.61 -10.52
N ARG A 103 6.98 -9.56 -10.25
CA ARG A 103 7.86 -10.68 -10.57
C ARG A 103 7.30 -11.84 -9.75
N ALA A 104 6.63 -12.77 -10.44
CA ALA A 104 6.26 -14.04 -9.88
C ALA A 104 7.56 -14.62 -9.30
N ALA A 105 7.61 -14.78 -7.98
CA ALA A 105 8.66 -15.54 -7.35
C ALA A 105 8.66 -16.91 -8.04
N LYS A 106 9.78 -17.24 -8.68
CA LYS A 106 9.99 -18.50 -9.39
C LYS A 106 10.38 -19.58 -8.39
#